data_AF-A0A7V8XW76-F1
#
_entry.id   AF-A0A7V8XW76-F1
#
_cell.length_a   1.000
_cell.length_b   1.000
_cell.length_c   1.000
_cell.angle_alpha   90.00
_cell.angle_beta   90.00
_cell.angle_gamma   90.00
#
_symmetry.space_group_name_H-M   'P 1'
#
loop_
_entity.id
_entity.type
_entity.pdbx_description
1 polymer ?
#
loop_
_entity_poly.entity_id
_entity_poly.type
_entity_poly.pdbx_seq_one_letter_code
_entity_poly.pdbx_strand_id
1 'polypeptide(L)' 'MVKTIVVTGCSSGFGRQVSERLARAGNRVYATMRDAEGKNTTVAGEILAVASAEGLELRVLDLDVTSPPCWPSPARLTS' A
#
# COMPACT_ATOMS: atom_id res chain seq x y z
N MET A 1 -3.80 20.99 -5.52
CA MET A 1 -3.84 19.94 -6.56
C MET A 1 -3.78 18.60 -5.86
N VAL A 2 -4.79 17.74 -6.04
CA VAL A 2 -4.85 16.42 -5.37
C VAL A 2 -3.90 15.47 -6.10
N LYS A 3 -2.95 14.87 -5.38
CA LYS A 3 -2.02 13.88 -5.93
C LYS A 3 -2.41 12.49 -5.46
N THR A 4 -2.22 11.50 -6.32
CA THR A 4 -2.31 10.09 -5.94
C THR A 4 -0.91 9.61 -5.55
N ILE A 5 -0.78 9.10 -4.33
CA ILE A 5 0.50 8.73 -3.73
C ILE A 5 0.40 7.27 -3.27
N VAL A 6 1.37 6.46 -3.67
CA VAL A 6 1.51 5.08 -3.20
C VAL A 6 2.69 5.04 -2.23
N VAL A 7 2.45 4.53 -1.02
CA VAL A 7 3.47 4.36 0.00
C VAL A 7 3.66 2.88 0.21
N THR A 8 4.89 2.39 0.06
CA THR A 8 5.25 0.98 0.29
C THR A 8 5.92 0.82 1.65
N GLY A 9 5.70 -0.32 2.31
CA GLY A 9 6.33 -0.61 3.61
C GLY A 9 5.67 0.13 4.77
N CYS A 10 4.34 0.25 4.75
CA CYS A 10 3.56 0.84 5.84
C CYS A 10 3.43 -0.07 7.08
N SER A 11 4.18 -1.17 7.16
CA SER A 11 4.13 -2.13 8.28
C SER A 11 4.80 -1.60 9.56
N SER A 12 5.60 -0.53 9.49
CA SER A 12 6.32 0.03 10.65
C SER A 12 6.39 1.55 10.61
N GLY A 13 6.20 2.16 11.79
CA GLY A 13 6.55 3.53 12.21
C GLY A 13 6.46 4.64 11.16
N PHE A 14 7.49 4.74 10.33
CA PHE A 14 7.68 5.85 9.40
C PHE A 14 6.71 5.82 8.22
N GLY A 15 6.48 4.64 7.61
CA GLY A 15 5.60 4.50 6.45
C GLY A 15 4.15 4.89 6.79
N ARG A 16 3.68 4.50 7.98
CA ARG A 16 2.37 4.87 8.52
C ARG A 16 2.24 6.38 8.71
N GLN A 17 3.17 7.00 9.45
CA GLN A 17 3.10 8.44 9.74
C GLN A 17 3.16 9.29 8.48
N VAL A 18 3.96 8.89 7.49
CA VAL A 18 4.03 9.57 6.19
C VAL A 18 2.70 9.45 5.45
N SER A 19 2.11 8.25 5.40
CA SER A 19 0.82 8.04 4.74
C SER A 19 -0.32 8.85 5.38
N GLU A 20 -0.38 8.92 6.70
CA GLU A 20 -1.36 9.73 7.44
C GLU A 20 -1.17 11.23 7.16
N ARG A 21 0.08 11.73 7.23
CA ARG A 21 0.38 13.16 6.95
C ARG A 21 0.02 13.56 5.52
N LEU A 22 0.31 12.70 4.54
CA LEU A 22 -0.01 12.96 3.15
C LEU A 22 -1.51 12.98 2.89
N ALA A 23 -2.26 12.10 3.56
CA ALA A 23 -3.71 12.04 3.48
C ALA A 23 -4.35 13.27 4.15
N ARG A 24 -3.85 13.69 5.32
CA ARG A 24 -4.25 14.94 5.99
C ARG A 24 -3.97 16.19 5.16
N ALA A 25 -2.96 16.15 4.29
CA ALA A 25 -2.67 17.22 3.34
C ALA A 25 -3.66 17.25 2.14
N GLY A 26 -4.69 16.40 2.13
CA GLY A 26 -5.72 16.35 1.09
C GLY A 26 -5.33 15.55 -0.15
N ASN A 27 -4.35 14.65 -0.04
CA ASN A 27 -3.95 13.76 -1.13
C ASN A 27 -4.63 12.40 -1.01
N ARG A 28 -4.73 11.69 -2.15
CA ARG A 28 -5.14 10.29 -2.20
C ARG A 28 -3.94 9.43 -1.88
N VAL A 29 -4.01 8.65 -0.81
CA VAL A 29 -2.88 7.82 -0.36
C VAL A 29 -3.26 6.35 -0.35
N TYR A 30 -2.41 5.55 -0.98
CA TYR A 30 -2.47 4.09 -0.98
C TYR A 30 -1.31 3.55 -0.15
N ALA A 31 -1.61 3.16 1.08
CA ALA A 31 -0.66 2.50 1.98
C ALA A 31 -0.58 1.02 1.62
N THR A 32 0.56 0.59 1.10
CA THR A 32 0.84 -0.80 0.72
C THR A 32 1.78 -1.43 1.73
N MET A 33 1.45 -2.66 2.12
CA MET A 33 2.28 -3.49 2.99
C MET A 33 2.15 -4.96 2.58
N ARG A 34 3.06 -5.79 3.09
CA ARG A 34 3.01 -7.24 2.93
C ARG A 34 2.15 -7.84 4.03
N ASP A 35 1.39 -8.90 3.70
CA ASP A 35 0.56 -9.62 4.67
C ASP A 35 -0.46 -8.68 5.36
N ALA A 36 -1.05 -7.76 4.61
CA ALA A 36 -2.05 -6.81 5.13
C ALA A 36 -3.29 -7.53 5.68
N GLU A 37 -3.63 -8.70 5.12
CA GLU A 37 -4.71 -9.57 5.59
C GLU A 37 -4.25 -10.62 6.63
N GLY A 38 -2.94 -10.72 6.86
CA GLY A 38 -2.32 -11.69 7.78
C GLY A 38 -1.74 -11.01 9.02
N LYS A 39 -0.42 -11.08 9.18
CA LYS A 39 0.30 -10.58 10.36
C LYS A 39 0.12 -9.07 10.59
N ASN A 40 -0.14 -8.31 9.53
CA ASN A 40 -0.27 -6.85 9.61
C ASN A 40 -1.74 -6.39 9.64
N THR A 41 -2.71 -7.29 9.85
CA THR A 41 -4.14 -6.95 9.93
C THR A 41 -4.44 -5.89 11.00
N THR A 42 -3.76 -5.94 12.15
CA THR A 42 -3.92 -4.95 13.22
C THR A 42 -3.47 -3.57 12.77
N VAL A 43 -2.33 -3.48 12.10
CA VAL A 43 -1.77 -2.20 11.59
C VAL A 43 -2.65 -1.64 10.48
N ALA A 44 -3.14 -2.50 9.57
CA ALA A 44 -4.09 -2.12 8.54
C ALA A 44 -5.40 -1.57 9.15
N GLY A 45 -5.92 -2.24 10.19
CA GLY A 45 -7.11 -1.82 10.92
C GLY A 45 -6.93 -0.46 11.61
N GLU A 46 -5.78 -0.23 12.25
CA GLU A 46 -5.48 1.08 12.87
C GLU A 46 -5.42 2.21 11.83
N ILE A 47 -4.80 1.98 10.67
CA ILE A 47 -4.71 2.96 9.59
C ILE A 47 -6.11 3.29 9.05
N LEU A 48 -6.94 2.27 8.85
CA LEU A 48 -8.33 2.44 8.41
C LEU A 48 -9.19 3.15 9.46
N ALA A 49 -8.96 2.88 10.75
CA ALA A 49 -9.66 3.56 11.83
C ALA A 49 -9.34 5.07 11.86
N VAL A 50 -8.06 5.43 11.71
CA VAL A 50 -7.62 6.84 11.59
C VAL A 50 -8.22 7.49 10.34
N ALA A 51 -8.17 6.79 9.20
CA ALA A 51 -8.75 7.28 7.96
C ALA A 51 -10.25 7.57 8.09
N SER A 52 -11.00 6.67 8.74
CA SER A 52 -12.45 6.84 8.95
C SER A 52 -12.78 7.90 9.99
N ALA A 53 -11.97 8.05 11.04
CA ALA A 53 -12.18 9.05 12.09
C ALA A 53 -11.96 10.48 11.57
N GLU A 54 -11.00 10.65 10.65
CA GLU A 54 -10.63 11.96 10.11
C GLU A 54 -11.19 12.22 8.70
N GLY A 55 -11.87 11.25 8.09
CA GLY A 55 -12.43 11.37 6.73
C GLY A 55 -11.36 11.47 5.64
N LEU A 56 -10.22 10.81 5.82
CA LEU A 56 -9.08 10.88 4.91
C LEU A 56 -9.24 9.91 3.73
N GLU A 57 -8.79 10.31 2.52
CA GLU A 57 -8.63 9.38 1.39
C GLU A 57 -7.34 8.56 1.53
N LEU A 58 -7.34 7.69 2.54
CA LEU A 58 -6.27 6.75 2.84
C LEU A 58 -6.80 5.31 2.72
N ARG A 59 -6.20 4.53 1.82
CA ARG A 59 -6.58 3.14 1.57
C ARG A 59 -5.41 2.21 1.83
N VAL A 60 -5.68 1.08 2.48
CA VAL A 60 -4.70 0.02 2.67
C VAL A 60 -4.83 -0.99 1.54
N LEU A 61 -3.71 -1.39 0.94
CA LEU A 61 -3.63 -2.40 -0.11
C LEU A 61 -2.57 -3.45 0.27
N ASP A 62 -2.87 -4.72 0.01
CA ASP A 62 -1.85 -5.77 0.05
C ASP A 62 -1.03 -5.72 -1.24
N LEU A 63 0.30 -5.68 -1.11
CA LEU A 63 1.22 -5.68 -2.25
C LEU A 63 2.40 -6.60 -1.95
N ASP A 64 2.38 -7.83 -2.47
CA ASP A 64 3.52 -8.74 -2.44
C ASP A 64 4.47 -8.42 -3.62
N VAL A 65 5.59 -7.76 -3.32
CA VAL A 65 6.61 -7.32 -4.30
C VAL A 65 7.52 -8.49 -4.76
N THR A 66 7.29 -9.71 -4.27
CA THR A 66 8.21 -10.86 -4.46
C THR A 66 7.90 -11.73 -5.67
N SER A 67 6.86 -11.43 -6.45
CA SER A 67 6.55 -12.17 -7.68
C SER A 67 7.10 -11.40 -8.90
N PRO A 68 8.28 -11.74 -9.43
CA PRO A 68 8.63 -11.28 -10.77
C PRO A 68 7.59 -11.84 -11.76
N PRO A 69 7.09 -11.05 -12.74
CA PRO A 69 6.42 -11.67 -13.87
C PRO A 69 7.40 -12.70 -14.46
N CYS A 70 6.94 -13.94 -14.61
CA CYS A 70 7.67 -14.91 -15.40
C CYS A 70 7.70 -14.36 -16.82
N TRP A 71 8.76 -13.61 -17.15
CA TRP A 71 9.04 -13.26 -18.53
C TRP A 71 9.22 -14.58 -19.27
N PRO A 72 8.38 -14.92 -20.27
CA PRO A 72 8.61 -16.12 -21.04
C PRO A 72 9.96 -15.95 -21.75
N SER A 73 10.93 -16.79 -21.40
CA SER A 73 12.16 -16.92 -22.16
C SER A 73 11.79 -17.18 -23.63
N PRO A 74 12.40 -16.51 -24.62
CA PRO A 74 12.05 -16.63 -26.04
C PRO A 74 12.34 -18.00 -26.67
N ALA A 75 12.61 -19.05 -25.87
CA ALA A 75 13.11 -20.34 -26.33
C ALA A 75 12.04 -21.32 -26.87
N ARG A 76 10.81 -20.89 -27.18
CA ARG A 76 9.76 -21.85 -27.62
C ARG A 76 8.84 -21.31 -28.71
N LEU A 77 9.42 -20.89 -29.84
CA LEU A 77 8.69 -20.55 -31.07
C LEU A 77 9.33 -21.19 -32.32
N THR A 78 9.82 -22.41 -32.20
CA THR A 78 10.13 -23.26 -33.36
C THR A 78 9.70 -24.70 -33.06
N SER A 79 8.49 -25.07 -33.47
CA SER A 79 8.21 -26.39 -34.04
C SER A 79 6.90 -26.38 -34.80
#